data_AF-A0A8T5KDR4-F1
#
_entry.id   AF-A0A8T5KDR4-F1
#
_cell.length_a   1.000
_cell.length_b   1.000
_cell.length_c   1.000
_cell.angle_alpha   90.00
_cell.angle_beta   90.00
_cell.angle_gamma   90.00
#
_symmetry.space_group_name_H-M   'P 1'
#
loop_
_entity.id
_entity.type
_entity.pdbx_description
1 polymer ?
#
loop_
_entity_poly.entity_id
_entity_poly.type
_entity_poly.pdbx_seq_one_letter_code
_entity_poly.pdbx_strand_id
1 'polypeptide(L)'
;ADTIISAIGYNVVVPASMGVEVDRRGRIAASETLKTNRDKIWAGGDAVFGPTSVIASLRDARIAASEIDKYLGGEGLDEAVADLSEFVTRQVDIDDLMGLPQANIPELFPDERVTSFIEFEQCLAKDLAVTEASRCWRCDWNE
;
A
#
# COMPACT_ATOMS: atom_id res chain seq x y z
N ALA A 1 10.23 12.90 31.08
CA ALA A 1 10.23 12.71 29.61
C ALA A 1 10.49 14.06 28.99
N ASP A 2 11.50 14.15 28.13
CA ASP A 2 11.89 15.41 27.48
C ASP A 2 11.19 15.60 26.12
N THR A 3 10.64 14.52 25.57
CA THR A 3 9.80 14.50 24.35
C THR A 3 8.68 13.48 24.51
N ILE A 4 7.48 13.83 24.02
CA ILE A 4 6.31 12.93 23.94
C ILE A 4 5.84 12.90 22.49
N ILE A 5 5.71 11.71 21.90
CA ILE A 5 5.20 11.49 20.55
C ILE A 5 3.91 10.66 20.65
N SER A 6 2.78 11.24 20.26
CA SER A 6 1.50 10.54 20.21
C SER A 6 1.29 9.94 18.82
N ALA A 7 1.50 8.63 18.69
CA ALA A 7 1.34 7.87 17.44
C ALA A 7 0.17 6.88 17.49
N ILE A 8 -0.94 7.27 18.13
CA ILE A 8 -2.13 6.42 18.33
C ILE A 8 -3.08 6.38 17.12
N GLY A 9 -2.61 6.83 15.95
CA GLY A 9 -3.39 6.94 14.72
C GLY A 9 -4.22 8.23 14.63
N TYR A 10 -5.14 8.25 13.68
CA TYR A 10 -6.00 9.40 13.40
C TYR A 10 -7.40 8.94 12.96
N ASN A 11 -8.37 9.87 13.02
CA ASN A 11 -9.73 9.66 12.53
C ASN A 11 -10.07 10.71 11.47
N VAL A 12 -10.94 10.35 10.54
CA VAL A 12 -11.51 11.27 9.55
C VAL A 12 -12.60 12.09 10.23
N VAL A 13 -12.56 13.41 10.04
CA VAL A 13 -13.60 14.31 10.54
C VAL A 13 -14.40 14.85 9.35
N VAL A 14 -15.64 14.40 9.23
CA VAL A 14 -16.56 14.83 8.17
C VAL A 14 -17.57 15.83 8.76
N PRO A 15 -17.54 17.11 8.36
CA PRO A 15 -18.51 18.08 8.83
C PRO A 15 -19.94 17.70 8.44
N ALA A 16 -20.89 17.78 9.38
CA ALA A 16 -22.30 17.47 9.11
C ALA A 16 -22.91 18.35 8.00
N SER A 17 -22.38 19.57 7.82
CA SER A 17 -22.76 20.48 6.73
C SER A 17 -22.43 19.94 5.33
N MET A 18 -21.55 18.93 5.24
CA MET A 18 -21.28 18.23 3.99
C MET A 18 -22.41 17.26 3.62
N GLY A 19 -23.32 16.91 4.53
CA GLY A 19 -24.53 16.12 4.21
C GLY A 19 -24.27 14.74 3.60
N VAL A 20 -23.04 14.21 3.71
CA VAL A 20 -22.70 12.85 3.30
C VAL A 20 -22.93 11.90 4.47
N GLU A 21 -23.40 10.70 4.18
CA GLU A 21 -23.55 9.65 5.18
C GLU A 21 -22.17 9.18 5.67
N VAL A 22 -22.10 8.83 6.95
CA VAL A 22 -20.90 8.28 7.58
C VAL A 22 -21.22 6.96 8.25
N ASP A 23 -20.24 6.07 8.28
CA ASP A 23 -20.34 4.80 9.00
C ASP A 23 -20.18 4.97 10.52
N ARG A 24 -20.29 3.86 11.26
CA ARG A 24 -20.10 3.83 12.73
C ARG A 24 -18.75 4.39 13.20
N ARG A 25 -17.73 4.42 12.34
CA ARG A 25 -16.38 4.92 12.64
C ARG A 25 -16.18 6.37 12.19
N GLY A 26 -17.21 7.04 11.68
CA GLY A 26 -17.15 8.42 11.22
C GLY A 26 -16.51 8.59 9.83
N ARG A 27 -16.29 7.49 9.09
CA ARG A 27 -15.77 7.51 7.73
C ARG A 27 -16.91 7.73 6.74
N ILE A 28 -16.62 8.33 5.59
CA ILE A 28 -17.63 8.54 4.55
C ILE A 28 -18.13 7.18 4.05
N ALA A 29 -19.44 6.99 4.08
CA ALA A 29 -20.07 5.82 3.47
C ALA A 29 -20.11 6.00 1.95
N ALA A 30 -19.57 5.03 1.22
CA ALA A 30 -19.54 5.03 -0.24
C ALA A 30 -19.79 3.61 -0.78
N SER A 31 -20.33 3.53 -1.99
CA SER A 31 -20.51 2.26 -2.73
C SER A 31 -19.16 1.70 -3.21
N GLU A 32 -19.19 0.52 -3.85
CA GLU A 32 -18.01 -0.06 -4.53
C GLU A 32 -17.46 0.85 -5.64
N THR A 33 -18.33 1.62 -6.29
CA THR A 33 -17.98 2.66 -7.26
C THR A 33 -17.55 3.98 -6.62
N LEU A 34 -17.35 3.98 -5.29
CA LEU A 34 -16.95 5.13 -4.49
C LEU A 34 -17.94 6.29 -4.46
N LYS A 35 -19.18 6.09 -4.93
CA LYS A 35 -20.23 7.10 -4.92
C LYS A 35 -20.83 7.20 -3.52
N THR A 36 -20.99 8.43 -3.03
CA THR A 36 -21.66 8.70 -1.75
C THR A 36 -23.19 8.75 -1.93
N ASN A 37 -23.92 8.94 -0.84
CA ASN A 37 -25.36 9.22 -0.89
C ASN A 37 -25.70 10.54 -1.62
N ARG A 38 -24.75 11.48 -1.74
CA ARG A 38 -24.96 12.75 -2.44
C ARG A 38 -24.64 12.61 -3.92
N ASP A 39 -25.56 13.07 -4.76
CA ASP A 39 -25.29 13.13 -6.20
C ASP A 39 -24.07 14.02 -6.48
N LYS A 40 -23.30 13.62 -7.50
CA LYS A 40 -22.05 14.27 -7.92
C LYS A 40 -20.90 14.24 -6.90
N ILE A 41 -20.99 13.43 -5.84
CA ILE A 41 -19.93 13.31 -4.82
C ILE A 41 -19.47 11.86 -4.70
N TRP A 42 -18.16 11.67 -4.81
CA TRP A 42 -17.44 10.42 -4.59
C TRP A 42 -16.38 10.60 -3.51
N ALA A 43 -16.01 9.52 -2.83
CA ALA A 43 -14.98 9.50 -1.80
C ALA A 43 -14.20 8.18 -1.83
N GLY A 44 -12.90 8.22 -1.56
CA GLY A 44 -12.03 7.06 -1.54
C GLY A 44 -10.83 7.24 -0.61
N GLY A 45 -9.96 6.23 -0.55
CA GLY A 45 -8.81 6.22 0.35
C GLY A 45 -9.21 6.20 1.82
N ASP A 46 -8.38 6.79 2.65
CA ASP A 46 -8.56 6.70 4.10
C ASP A 46 -9.86 7.35 4.61
N ALA A 47 -10.45 8.27 3.83
CA ALA A 47 -11.75 8.88 4.12
C ALA A 47 -12.90 7.86 4.17
N VAL A 48 -12.78 6.73 3.45
CA VAL A 48 -13.78 5.65 3.36
C VAL A 48 -13.29 4.40 4.09
N PHE A 49 -12.02 4.02 3.89
CA PHE A 49 -11.48 2.75 4.36
C PHE A 49 -10.71 2.87 5.68
N GLY A 50 -10.42 4.08 6.16
CA GLY A 50 -9.50 4.31 7.28
C GLY A 50 -8.04 4.16 6.85
N PRO A 51 -7.06 4.24 7.77
CA PRO A 51 -5.64 4.26 7.42
C PRO A 51 -5.23 3.06 6.55
N THR A 52 -4.87 3.31 5.30
CA THR A 52 -4.43 2.31 4.31
C THR A 52 -3.06 2.67 3.71
N SER A 53 -2.64 1.96 2.68
CA SER A 53 -1.44 2.29 1.91
C SER A 53 -1.73 3.35 0.85
N VAL A 54 -0.69 4.11 0.47
CA VAL A 54 -0.78 5.10 -0.61
C VAL A 54 -1.27 4.46 -1.93
N ILE A 55 -0.84 3.23 -2.21
CA ILE A 55 -1.26 2.51 -3.44
C ILE A 55 -2.76 2.17 -3.42
N ALA A 56 -3.33 1.86 -2.25
CA ALA A 56 -4.77 1.63 -2.13
C ALA A 56 -5.56 2.93 -2.39
N SER A 57 -5.10 4.06 -1.84
CA SER A 57 -5.69 5.37 -2.11
C SER A 57 -5.60 5.77 -3.59
N LEU A 58 -4.50 5.43 -4.29
CA LEU A 58 -4.36 5.66 -5.73
C LEU A 58 -5.32 4.81 -6.56
N ARG A 59 -5.50 3.53 -6.20
CA ARG A 59 -6.52 2.67 -6.82
C ARG A 59 -7.90 3.31 -6.69
N ASP A 60 -8.26 3.76 -5.49
CA ASP A 60 -9.56 4.38 -5.25
C ASP A 60 -9.73 5.68 -6.05
N ALA A 61 -8.69 6.50 -6.16
CA ALA A 61 -8.70 7.70 -6.98
C ALA A 61 -9.00 7.39 -8.46
N ARG A 62 -8.44 6.31 -9.01
CA ARG A 62 -8.72 5.87 -10.39
C ARG A 62 -10.16 5.40 -10.56
N ILE A 63 -10.70 4.63 -9.61
CA ILE A 63 -12.10 4.18 -9.64
C ILE A 63 -13.02 5.41 -9.62
N ALA A 64 -12.82 6.33 -8.67
CA ALA A 64 -13.65 7.53 -8.55
C ALA A 64 -13.57 8.40 -9.82
N ALA A 65 -12.37 8.62 -10.36
CA ALA A 65 -12.18 9.41 -11.58
C ALA A 65 -12.88 8.75 -12.79
N SER A 66 -12.79 7.43 -12.93
CA SER A 66 -13.49 6.70 -14.00
C SER A 66 -15.01 6.82 -13.87
N GLU A 67 -15.56 6.79 -12.66
CA GLU A 67 -17.01 6.87 -12.42
C GLU A 67 -17.53 8.31 -12.58
N ILE A 68 -16.70 9.30 -12.22
CA ILE A 68 -16.98 10.72 -12.50
C ILE A 68 -17.01 10.98 -14.01
N ASP A 69 -16.05 10.45 -14.77
CA ASP A 69 -16.01 10.61 -16.22
C ASP A 69 -17.25 10.02 -16.89
N LYS A 70 -17.62 8.77 -16.55
CA LYS A 70 -18.87 8.14 -17.01
C LYS A 70 -20.11 8.96 -16.65
N TYR A 71 -20.17 9.51 -15.43
CA TYR A 71 -21.27 10.37 -15.02
C TYR A 71 -21.38 11.65 -15.86
N LEU A 72 -20.24 12.19 -16.32
CA LEU A 72 -20.19 13.37 -17.19
C LEU A 72 -20.39 13.05 -18.68
N GLY A 73 -20.62 11.78 -19.03
CA GLY A 73 -20.91 11.32 -20.40
C GLY A 73 -19.70 10.78 -21.16
N GLY A 74 -18.56 10.58 -20.49
CA GLY A 74 -17.42 9.85 -21.03
C GLY A 74 -17.57 8.33 -20.90
N GLU A 75 -16.50 7.59 -21.19
CA GLU A 75 -16.48 6.12 -21.18
C GLU A 75 -15.79 5.55 -19.92
N GLY A 76 -15.15 6.41 -19.12
CA GLY A 76 -14.30 6.02 -17.99
C GLY A 76 -12.82 6.03 -18.34
N LEU A 77 -12.00 5.63 -17.38
CA LEU A 77 -10.56 5.50 -17.57
C LEU A 77 -10.21 4.08 -18.02
N ASP A 78 -9.28 3.99 -18.96
CA ASP A 78 -8.66 2.72 -19.33
C ASP A 78 -7.88 2.10 -18.17
N GLU A 79 -7.64 0.79 -18.24
CA GLU A 79 -6.71 0.13 -17.34
C GLU A 79 -5.31 0.74 -17.46
N ALA A 80 -4.64 0.92 -16.32
CA ALA A 80 -3.28 1.44 -16.32
C ALA A 80 -2.34 0.39 -16.93
N VAL A 81 -1.76 0.71 -18.08
CA VAL A 81 -0.68 -0.09 -18.64
C VAL A 81 0.63 0.38 -18.01
N ALA A 82 1.29 -0.52 -17.30
CA ALA A 82 2.62 -0.23 -16.76
C ALA A 82 3.63 -0.08 -17.91
N ASP A 83 4.42 0.99 -17.87
CA ASP A 83 5.58 1.11 -18.76
C ASP A 83 6.68 0.17 -18.24
N LEU A 84 6.85 -0.95 -18.93
CA LEU A 84 7.88 -1.96 -18.63
C LEU A 84 9.12 -1.80 -19.53
N SER A 85 9.28 -0.66 -20.21
CA SER A 85 10.41 -0.44 -21.14
C SER A 85 11.78 -0.41 -20.44
N GLU A 86 11.83 -0.06 -19.15
CA GLU A 86 13.04 -0.14 -18.31
C GLU A 86 13.26 -1.52 -17.66
N PHE A 87 12.45 -2.53 -17.98
CA PHE A 87 12.55 -3.82 -17.31
C PHE A 87 13.81 -4.58 -17.76
N VAL A 88 14.74 -4.78 -16.82
CA VAL A 88 15.89 -5.66 -17.03
C VAL A 88 15.40 -7.10 -17.01
N THR A 89 15.38 -7.76 -18.17
CA THR A 89 15.15 -9.20 -18.27
C THR A 89 16.34 -9.94 -17.66
N ARG A 90 16.28 -10.21 -16.36
CA ARG A 90 17.22 -11.12 -15.71
C ARG A 90 16.85 -12.54 -16.11
N GLN A 91 17.53 -13.09 -17.12
CA GLN A 91 17.42 -14.51 -17.46
C GLN A 91 18.33 -15.31 -16.53
N VAL A 92 17.75 -15.88 -15.48
CA VAL A 92 18.42 -16.83 -14.58
C VAL A 92 17.68 -18.16 -14.67
N ASP A 93 18.42 -19.26 -14.62
CA ASP A 93 17.84 -20.60 -14.47
C ASP A 93 17.17 -20.71 -13.09
N ILE A 94 15.92 -21.17 -13.06
CA ILE A 94 15.12 -21.21 -11.82
C ILE A 94 15.63 -22.30 -10.86
N ASP A 95 16.13 -23.42 -11.39
CA ASP A 95 16.62 -24.54 -10.59
C ASP A 95 17.90 -24.14 -9.87
N ASP A 96 18.79 -23.43 -10.57
CA ASP A 96 20.00 -22.85 -9.98
C ASP A 96 19.66 -21.86 -8.86
N LEU A 97 18.63 -21.03 -9.08
CA LEU A 97 18.20 -20.02 -8.11
C LEU A 97 17.56 -20.64 -6.86
N MET A 98 16.68 -21.62 -7.04
CA MET A 98 16.02 -22.33 -5.95
C MET A 98 17.01 -23.19 -5.14
N GLY A 99 18.13 -23.59 -5.74
CA GLY A 99 19.23 -24.26 -5.05
C GLY A 99 20.04 -23.37 -4.11
N LEU A 100 19.92 -22.03 -4.21
CA LEU A 100 20.63 -21.10 -3.33
C LEU A 100 19.97 -21.04 -1.94
N PRO A 101 20.74 -21.15 -0.85
CA PRO A 101 20.20 -21.02 0.50
C PRO A 101 19.70 -19.59 0.73
N GLN A 102 18.52 -19.48 1.33
CA GLN A 102 17.97 -18.19 1.79
C GLN A 102 18.82 -17.63 2.93
N ALA A 103 19.15 -16.35 2.85
CA ALA A 103 19.77 -15.64 3.96
C ALA A 103 18.79 -15.52 5.14
N ASN A 104 19.29 -15.82 6.35
CA ASN A 104 18.55 -15.52 7.58
C ASN A 104 18.77 -14.05 7.95
N ILE A 105 17.68 -13.30 8.14
CA ILE A 105 17.73 -11.93 8.65
C ILE A 105 18.13 -12.01 10.13
N PRO A 106 19.23 -11.37 10.55
CA PRO A 106 19.59 -11.35 11.95
C PRO A 106 18.51 -10.60 12.74
N GLU A 107 18.11 -11.15 13.87
CA GLU A 107 17.14 -10.51 14.75
C GLU A 107 17.74 -10.24 16.13
N LEU A 108 17.28 -9.18 16.79
CA LEU A 108 17.58 -8.96 18.20
C LEU A 108 16.93 -10.01 19.08
N PHE A 109 17.54 -10.35 20.22
CA PHE A 109 16.91 -11.27 21.18
C PHE A 109 15.71 -10.61 21.88
N PRO A 110 14.68 -11.38 22.28
CA PRO A 110 13.48 -10.83 22.92
C PRO A 110 13.76 -9.91 24.10
N ASP A 111 14.75 -10.24 24.93
CA ASP A 111 15.15 -9.45 26.09
C ASP A 111 15.74 -8.09 25.72
N GLU A 112 16.34 -7.96 24.53
CA GLU A 112 16.89 -6.71 24.02
C GLU A 112 15.81 -5.85 23.34
N ARG A 113 14.84 -6.50 22.67
CA ARG A 113 13.72 -5.84 21.96
C ARG A 113 12.89 -4.94 22.88
N VAL A 114 12.76 -5.29 24.17
CA VAL A 114 11.94 -4.52 25.14
C VAL A 114 12.68 -3.33 25.75
N THR A 115 13.99 -3.21 25.49
CA THR A 115 14.84 -2.20 26.15
C THR A 115 15.12 -0.97 25.30
N SER A 116 14.80 -1.01 24.01
CA SER A 116 15.13 0.06 23.06
C SER A 116 14.13 0.13 21.90
N PHE A 117 14.23 1.18 21.09
CA PHE A 117 13.50 1.32 19.83
C PHE A 117 14.35 0.90 18.61
N ILE A 118 15.41 0.11 18.82
CA ILE A 118 16.22 -0.42 17.72
C ILE A 118 15.36 -1.38 16.92
N GLU A 119 15.45 -1.32 15.59
CA GLU A 119 14.77 -2.25 14.68
C GLU A 119 15.07 -3.70 15.06
N PHE A 120 14.06 -4.55 15.22
CA PHE A 120 14.30 -5.92 15.66
C PHE A 120 14.85 -6.80 14.54
N GLU A 121 14.39 -6.56 13.29
CA GLU A 121 15.00 -7.08 12.06
C GLU A 121 16.22 -6.22 11.74
N GLN A 122 17.40 -6.83 11.78
CA GLN A 122 18.66 -6.15 11.48
C GLN A 122 18.99 -6.28 9.99
N CYS A 123 19.84 -5.39 9.50
CA CYS A 123 20.33 -5.47 8.12
C CYS A 123 21.25 -6.69 7.92
N LEU A 124 21.18 -7.29 6.72
CA LEU A 124 22.15 -8.28 6.27
C LEU A 124 23.54 -7.64 6.13
N ALA A 125 24.59 -8.42 6.39
CA ALA A 125 25.95 -8.04 6.01
C ALA A 125 26.03 -7.82 4.49
N LYS A 126 26.88 -6.90 4.04
CA LYS A 126 26.93 -6.45 2.63
C LYS A 126 27.06 -7.62 1.63
N ASP A 127 27.94 -8.56 1.91
CA ASP A 127 28.17 -9.75 1.10
C ASP A 127 26.92 -10.63 1.03
N LEU A 128 26.31 -10.92 2.18
CA LEU A 128 25.09 -11.71 2.27
C LEU A 128 23.91 -11.01 1.59
N ALA A 129 23.81 -9.68 1.71
CA ALA A 129 22.79 -8.87 1.05
C ALA A 129 22.92 -8.93 -0.48
N VAL A 130 24.15 -8.87 -1.01
CA VAL A 130 24.41 -8.99 -2.46
C VAL A 130 24.07 -10.38 -2.98
N THR A 131 24.40 -11.43 -2.22
CA THR A 131 24.02 -12.81 -2.56
C THR A 131 22.51 -13.00 -2.52
N GLU A 132 21.83 -12.51 -1.48
CA GLU A 132 20.36 -12.60 -1.36
C GLU A 132 19.66 -11.80 -2.47
N ALA A 133 20.14 -10.59 -2.81
CA ALA A 133 19.63 -9.83 -3.95
C ALA A 133 19.88 -10.54 -5.29
N SER A 134 20.92 -11.39 -5.37
CA SER A 134 21.19 -12.23 -6.53
C SER A 134 20.22 -13.41 -6.66
N ARG A 135 19.53 -13.77 -5.57
CA ARG A 135 18.41 -14.73 -5.55
C ARG A 135 17.09 -14.12 -6.06
N CYS A 136 17.04 -12.82 -6.33
CA CYS A 136 15.84 -12.18 -6.89
C CYS A 136 15.66 -12.56 -8.37
N TRP A 137 14.51 -13.18 -8.69
CA TRP A 137 14.15 -13.60 -10.03
C TRP A 137 13.33 -12.54 -10.77
N ARG A 138 12.00 -12.57 -10.63
CA ARG A 138 11.04 -11.75 -11.37
C ARG A 138 9.80 -11.51 -10.51
N CYS A 139 9.55 -10.25 -10.17
CA CYS A 139 8.37 -9.86 -9.38
C CYS A 139 7.06 -9.92 -10.21
N ASP A 140 7.16 -10.00 -11.54
CA ASP A 140 6.05 -10.16 -12.49
C ASP A 140 5.69 -11.63 -12.75
N TRP A 141 6.42 -12.58 -12.15
CA TRP A 141 6.09 -14.00 -12.24
C TRP A 141 4.89 -14.34 -11.34
N ASN A 142 3.70 -14.27 -11.90
CA ASN A 142 2.51 -14.95 -11.37
C ASN A 142 2.27 -16.19 -12.24
N GLU A 143 2.29 -17.37 -11.62
CA GLU A 143 1.63 -18.58 -12.16
C GLU A 143 0.11 -18.48 -12.02
#